data_AF-A0A7C1AEJ4-F1
#
_entry.id   AF-A0A7C1AEJ4-F1
#
_cell.length_a   1.000
_cell.length_b   1.000
_cell.length_c   1.000
_cell.angle_alpha   90.00
_cell.angle_beta   90.00
_cell.angle_gamma   90.00
#
_symmetry.space_group_name_H-M   'P 1'
#
loop_
_entity.id
_entity.type
_entity.pdbx_description
1 polymer ?
#
loop_
_entity_poly.entity_id
_entity_poly.type
_entity_poly.pdbx_seq_one_letter_code
_entity_poly.pdbx_strand_id
1 'polypeptide(L)'
;MVFKEIQTEDIFQCKKCGDCCRGYGGTCVTEKDIITIADYVNTKPDSFVADYCQMSGKKPVLAQGKNRYCVFWDGLCMIHPVKPHMCRTWPFINSLLVDINNWYIMAQFCPGMRTDISPRLLEKYIQRELSDDLTKRR
;
A
#
# COMPACT_ATOMS: atom_id res chain seq x y z
N MET A 1 35.52 -5.67 6.61
CA MET A 1 34.18 -6.23 6.89
C MET A 1 33.21 -5.61 5.91
N VAL A 2 32.67 -6.41 4.99
CA VAL A 2 31.71 -5.92 3.99
C VAL A 2 30.39 -5.69 4.72
N PHE A 3 29.99 -4.43 4.91
CA PHE A 3 28.65 -4.12 5.38
C PHE A 3 27.69 -4.61 4.28
N LYS A 4 27.07 -5.78 4.47
CA LYS A 4 26.08 -6.30 3.54
C LYS A 4 24.90 -5.32 3.54
N GLU A 5 24.64 -4.70 2.40
CA GLU A 5 23.47 -3.85 2.23
C GLU A 5 22.21 -4.71 2.28
N ILE A 6 21.26 -4.33 3.14
CA ILE A 6 19.96 -5.00 3.24
C ILE A 6 19.13 -4.74 1.97
N GLN A 7 18.45 -5.77 1.50
CA GLN A 7 17.53 -5.73 0.36
C GLN A 7 16.07 -5.78 0.83
N THR A 8 15.11 -5.57 -0.08
CA THR A 8 13.68 -5.64 0.24
C THR A 8 13.33 -6.97 0.91
N GLU A 9 13.81 -8.09 0.36
CA GLU A 9 13.49 -9.44 0.82
C GLU A 9 14.04 -9.75 2.22
N ASP A 10 15.06 -9.00 2.66
CA ASP A 10 15.64 -9.11 3.99
C ASP A 10 14.74 -8.48 5.06
N ILE A 11 13.82 -7.59 4.69
CA ILE A 11 12.99 -6.82 5.64
C ILE A 11 11.48 -6.97 5.41
N PHE A 12 11.05 -7.27 4.19
CA PHE A 12 9.65 -7.41 3.83
C PHE A 12 9.42 -8.48 2.77
N GLN A 13 8.45 -9.36 3.03
CA GLN A 13 7.93 -10.30 2.04
C GLN A 13 6.41 -10.41 2.16
N CYS A 14 5.69 -9.98 1.11
CA CYS A 14 4.23 -10.07 1.10
C CYS A 14 3.75 -11.53 1.23
N LYS A 15 3.04 -11.84 2.32
CA LYS A 15 2.46 -13.16 2.58
C LYS A 15 1.07 -13.35 2.00
N LYS A 16 0.56 -12.38 1.22
CA LYS A 16 -0.81 -12.34 0.69
C LYS A 16 -1.89 -12.56 1.76
N CYS A 17 -1.63 -12.12 2.99
CA CYS A 17 -2.53 -12.33 4.14
C CYS A 17 -3.83 -11.51 4.07
N GLY A 18 -3.82 -10.39 3.35
CA GLY A 18 -4.99 -9.50 3.22
C GLY A 18 -5.16 -8.47 4.31
N ASP A 19 -4.28 -8.43 5.32
CA ASP A 19 -4.42 -7.48 6.43
C ASP A 19 -4.34 -6.02 5.98
N CYS A 20 -3.55 -5.72 4.94
CA CYS A 20 -3.51 -4.40 4.32
C CYS A 20 -4.83 -3.99 3.63
N CYS A 21 -5.72 -4.95 3.35
CA CYS A 21 -7.05 -4.69 2.80
C CYS A 21 -8.12 -4.51 3.89
N ARG A 22 -7.79 -4.73 5.16
CA ARG A 22 -8.70 -4.67 6.31
C ARG A 22 -8.51 -3.35 7.06
N GLY A 23 -9.58 -2.70 7.50
CA GLY A 23 -9.49 -1.53 8.36
C GLY A 23 -10.60 -0.52 8.13
N TYR A 24 -10.35 0.75 8.41
CA TYR A 24 -11.24 1.88 8.12
C TYR A 24 -10.45 2.98 7.41
N GLY A 25 -11.12 3.76 6.55
CA GLY A 25 -10.52 4.89 5.84
C GLY A 25 -10.33 4.67 4.33
N GLY A 26 -10.34 3.43 3.86
CA GLY A 26 -10.22 3.09 2.45
C GLY A 26 -8.87 3.47 1.84
N THR A 27 -8.69 3.13 0.56
CA THR A 27 -7.48 3.51 -0.19
C THR A 27 -7.80 4.67 -1.11
N CYS A 28 -7.16 5.82 -0.91
CA CYS A 28 -7.32 6.95 -1.83
C CYS A 28 -6.83 6.56 -3.22
N VAL A 29 -7.66 6.84 -4.23
CA VAL A 29 -7.34 6.58 -5.63
C VAL A 29 -7.12 7.90 -6.35
N THR A 30 -6.10 7.93 -7.20
CA THR A 30 -5.86 9.05 -8.13
C THR A 30 -6.72 8.88 -9.38
N GLU A 31 -6.81 9.91 -10.22
CA GLU A 31 -7.48 9.81 -11.53
C GLU A 31 -6.87 8.69 -12.40
N LYS A 32 -5.54 8.56 -12.38
CA LYS A 32 -4.85 7.46 -13.07
C LYS A 32 -5.23 6.09 -12.51
N ASP A 33 -5.32 5.95 -11.19
CA ASP A 33 -5.76 4.70 -10.57
C ASP A 33 -7.21 4.39 -10.96
N ILE A 34 -8.10 5.39 -10.94
CA ILE A 34 -9.50 5.25 -11.35
C ILE A 34 -9.59 4.72 -12.78
N ILE A 35 -8.92 5.36 -13.73
CA ILE A 35 -8.94 4.93 -15.14
C ILE A 35 -8.40 3.50 -15.29
N THR A 36 -7.27 3.20 -14.65
CA THR A 36 -6.61 1.89 -14.78
C THR A 36 -7.44 0.76 -14.17
N ILE A 37 -8.03 0.99 -12.98
CA ILE A 37 -8.84 -0.02 -12.31
C ILE A 37 -10.19 -0.18 -13.02
N ALA A 38 -10.81 0.92 -13.47
CA ALA A 38 -12.06 0.87 -14.21
C ALA A 38 -11.94 0.04 -15.49
N ASP A 39 -10.88 0.24 -16.27
CA ASP A 39 -10.56 -0.55 -17.46
C ASP A 39 -10.41 -2.05 -17.10
N TYR A 40 -9.63 -2.35 -16.06
CA TYR A 40 -9.40 -3.72 -15.61
C TYR A 40 -10.67 -4.45 -15.16
N VAL A 41 -11.61 -3.75 -14.53
CA VAL A 41 -12.90 -4.33 -14.09
C VAL A 41 -14.02 -4.13 -15.12
N ASN A 42 -13.66 -3.67 -16.33
CA ASN A 42 -14.56 -3.47 -17.47
C ASN A 42 -15.75 -2.55 -17.17
N THR A 43 -15.46 -1.37 -16.62
CA THR A 43 -16.46 -0.31 -16.36
C THR A 43 -15.93 1.07 -16.76
N LYS A 44 -16.80 2.08 -16.75
CA LYS A 44 -16.41 3.47 -17.01
C LYS A 44 -15.84 4.13 -15.74
N PRO A 45 -14.91 5.09 -15.84
CA PRO A 45 -14.36 5.82 -14.69
C PRO A 45 -15.41 6.39 -13.73
N ASP A 46 -16.45 7.03 -14.26
CA ASP A 46 -17.52 7.62 -13.43
C ASP A 46 -18.33 6.56 -12.68
N SER A 47 -18.66 5.45 -13.37
CA SER A 47 -19.32 4.29 -12.76
C SER A 47 -18.42 3.63 -11.72
N PHE A 48 -17.10 3.55 -11.97
CA PHE A 48 -16.17 3.02 -10.99
C PHE A 48 -16.18 3.81 -9.68
N VAL A 49 -16.17 5.15 -9.79
CA VAL A 49 -16.23 6.01 -8.60
C VAL A 49 -17.57 5.87 -7.88
N ALA A 50 -18.68 5.76 -8.61
CA ALA A 50 -20.00 5.58 -8.03
C ALA A 50 -20.19 4.22 -7.32
N ASP A 51 -19.70 3.14 -7.92
CA ASP A 51 -20.00 1.77 -7.50
C ASP A 51 -18.97 1.17 -6.54
N TYR A 52 -17.70 1.59 -6.65
CA TYR A 52 -16.57 0.99 -5.92
C TYR A 52 -15.84 1.96 -4.99
N CYS A 53 -16.15 3.25 -5.04
CA CYS A 53 -15.55 4.24 -4.14
C CYS A 53 -16.58 4.83 -3.15
N GLN A 54 -16.06 5.38 -2.07
CA GLN A 54 -16.76 6.29 -1.17
C GLN A 54 -15.95 7.58 -1.06
N MET A 55 -16.60 8.69 -0.68
CA MET A 55 -15.91 9.97 -0.56
C MET A 55 -15.32 10.18 0.84
N SER A 56 -14.03 10.48 0.90
CA SER A 56 -13.36 11.01 2.09
C SER A 56 -13.02 12.48 1.86
N GLY A 57 -13.88 13.36 2.37
CA GLY A 57 -13.87 14.77 1.97
C GLY A 57 -14.12 14.92 0.47
N LYS A 58 -13.15 15.50 -0.25
CA LYS A 58 -13.21 15.66 -1.73
C LYS A 58 -12.49 14.56 -2.50
N LYS A 59 -11.95 13.54 -1.83
CA LYS A 59 -11.15 12.49 -2.47
C LYS A 59 -11.90 11.15 -2.49
N PRO A 60 -12.00 10.47 -3.65
CA PRO A 60 -12.52 9.11 -3.69
C PRO A 60 -11.53 8.15 -3.03
N VAL A 61 -12.07 7.27 -2.18
CA VAL A 61 -11.34 6.16 -1.58
C VAL A 61 -12.07 4.86 -1.91
N LEU A 62 -11.34 3.76 -2.12
CA LEU A 62 -11.96 2.45 -2.33
C LEU A 62 -12.89 2.13 -1.15
N ALA A 63 -14.13 1.76 -1.48
CA ALA A 63 -15.15 1.43 -0.52
C ALA A 63 -14.81 0.14 0.24
N GLN A 64 -15.51 -0.08 1.34
CA GLN A 64 -15.34 -1.24 2.19
C GLN A 64 -16.62 -2.07 2.22
N GLY A 65 -16.47 -3.38 2.16
CA GLY A 65 -17.58 -4.31 2.34
C GLY A 65 -18.03 -4.38 3.81
N LYS A 66 -19.17 -5.04 4.06
CA LYS A 66 -19.68 -5.28 5.42
C LYS A 66 -18.71 -6.08 6.30
N ASN A 67 -17.80 -6.84 5.68
CA ASN A 67 -16.74 -7.58 6.34
C ASN A 67 -15.54 -6.71 6.77
N ARG A 68 -15.56 -5.39 6.51
CA ARG A 68 -14.49 -4.42 6.79
C ARG A 68 -13.23 -4.60 5.96
N TYR A 69 -13.32 -5.34 4.87
CA TYR A 69 -12.28 -5.41 3.85
C TYR A 69 -12.61 -4.45 2.71
N CYS A 70 -11.58 -4.06 1.95
CA CYS A 70 -11.74 -3.38 0.66
C CYS A 70 -12.75 -4.13 -0.22
N VAL A 71 -13.55 -3.39 -1.00
CA VAL A 71 -14.55 -3.93 -1.93
C VAL A 71 -13.97 -4.95 -2.93
N PHE A 72 -12.66 -4.87 -3.22
CA PHE A 72 -11.95 -5.81 -4.11
C PHE A 72 -11.28 -6.99 -3.40
N TRP A 73 -11.69 -7.29 -2.16
CA TRP A 73 -11.17 -8.44 -1.41
C TRP A 73 -12.10 -9.64 -1.50
N ASP A 74 -11.57 -10.76 -2.00
CA ASP A 74 -12.23 -12.06 -2.01
C ASP A 74 -11.22 -13.19 -1.70
N GLY A 75 -10.66 -13.15 -0.49
CA GLY A 75 -9.55 -14.03 -0.08
C GLY A 75 -8.19 -13.68 -0.69
N LEU A 76 -8.18 -12.98 -1.83
CA LEU A 76 -7.06 -12.27 -2.41
C LEU A 76 -7.52 -10.91 -2.95
N CYS A 77 -6.58 -10.01 -3.23
CA CYS A 77 -6.87 -8.74 -3.89
C CYS A 77 -7.22 -9.00 -5.36
N MET A 78 -8.48 -8.80 -5.75
CA MET A 78 -8.95 -9.06 -7.12
C MET A 78 -8.32 -8.14 -8.16
N ILE A 79 -7.92 -6.93 -7.75
CA ILE A 79 -7.25 -5.93 -8.58
C ILE A 79 -5.73 -5.93 -8.40
N HIS A 80 -5.13 -7.06 -7.97
CA HIS A 80 -3.69 -7.14 -7.67
C HIS A 80 -2.78 -6.58 -8.79
N PRO A 81 -3.01 -6.88 -10.08
CA PRO A 81 -2.16 -6.39 -11.17
C PRO A 81 -2.24 -4.88 -11.38
N VAL A 82 -3.38 -4.27 -11.03
CA VAL A 82 -3.66 -2.84 -11.23
C VAL A 82 -3.87 -2.09 -9.92
N LYS A 83 -3.28 -2.60 -8.82
CA LYS A 83 -3.41 -2.02 -7.48
C LYS A 83 -3.22 -0.51 -7.51
N PRO A 84 -4.05 0.28 -6.81
CA PRO A 84 -3.81 1.71 -6.73
C PRO A 84 -2.44 1.99 -6.13
N HIS A 85 -1.87 3.16 -6.44
CA HIS A 85 -0.54 3.56 -5.99
C HIS A 85 -0.33 3.32 -4.49
N MET A 86 -1.26 3.79 -3.65
CA MET A 86 -1.18 3.60 -2.19
C MET A 86 -1.06 2.12 -1.77
N CYS A 87 -1.72 1.19 -2.45
CA CYS A 87 -1.60 -0.24 -2.15
C CYS A 87 -0.27 -0.83 -2.65
N ARG A 88 0.30 -0.32 -3.75
CA ARG A 88 1.60 -0.76 -4.28
C ARG A 88 2.76 -0.31 -3.39
N THR A 89 2.63 0.86 -2.78
CA THR A 89 3.66 1.45 -1.91
C THR A 89 3.71 0.78 -0.53
N TRP A 90 2.78 -0.10 -0.15
CA TRP A 90 2.85 -0.80 1.13
C TRP A 90 4.00 -1.84 1.14
N PRO A 91 4.84 -1.89 2.20
CA PRO A 91 4.81 -1.07 3.42
C PRO A 91 5.66 0.20 3.36
N PHE A 92 6.38 0.47 2.28
CA PHE A 92 7.30 1.61 2.11
C PHE A 92 6.60 2.95 1.88
N ILE A 93 5.80 3.42 2.85
CA ILE A 93 5.05 4.68 2.76
C ILE A 93 5.82 5.87 3.37
N ASN A 94 5.51 7.09 2.92
CA ASN A 94 6.20 8.31 3.35
C ASN A 94 6.16 8.58 4.87
N SER A 95 5.19 8.05 5.62
CA SER A 95 5.14 8.22 7.08
C SER A 95 6.33 7.58 7.79
N LEU A 96 7.00 6.60 7.15
CA LEU A 96 8.21 5.99 7.66
C LEU A 96 9.43 6.95 7.64
N LEU A 97 9.42 7.96 6.76
CA LEU A 97 10.45 9.01 6.76
C LEU A 97 10.25 10.02 7.89
N VAL A 98 9.01 10.15 8.38
CA VAL A 98 8.65 11.05 9.48
C VAL A 98 8.96 10.39 10.82
N ASP A 99 8.55 9.12 10.97
CA ASP A 99 8.82 8.33 12.17
C ASP A 99 8.98 6.85 11.80
N ILE A 100 10.17 6.31 12.02
CA ILE A 100 10.49 4.90 11.76
C ILE A 100 9.66 3.97 12.64
N ASN A 101 9.17 4.43 13.80
CA ASN A 101 8.39 3.58 14.70
C ASN A 101 7.07 3.12 14.06
N ASN A 102 6.60 3.84 13.03
CA ASN A 102 5.48 3.40 12.20
C ASN A 102 5.70 2.02 11.59
N TRP A 103 6.94 1.61 11.32
CA TRP A 103 7.23 0.26 10.83
C TRP A 103 6.75 -0.83 11.81
N TYR A 104 7.03 -0.66 13.11
CA TYR A 104 6.66 -1.63 14.13
C TYR A 104 5.15 -1.66 14.39
N ILE A 105 4.49 -0.50 14.29
CA ILE A 105 3.03 -0.38 14.35
C ILE A 105 2.41 -1.09 13.15
N MET A 106 2.91 -0.83 11.94
CA MET A 106 2.43 -1.43 10.70
C MET A 106 2.67 -2.95 10.66
N ALA A 107 3.75 -3.44 11.27
CA ALA A 107 4.03 -4.86 11.38
C ALA A 107 2.94 -5.63 12.16
N GLN A 108 2.20 -4.97 13.06
CA GLN A 108 1.01 -5.57 13.70
C GLN A 108 -0.12 -5.89 12.71
N PHE A 109 -0.10 -5.24 11.55
CA PHE A 109 -1.07 -5.41 10.45
C PHE A 109 -0.42 -6.06 9.23
N CYS A 110 0.81 -6.57 9.33
CA CYS A 110 1.46 -7.23 8.22
C CYS A 110 2.52 -8.24 8.69
N PRO A 111 2.22 -9.56 8.69
CA PRO A 111 3.19 -10.59 9.08
C PRO A 111 4.38 -10.71 8.13
N GLY A 112 4.34 -10.00 6.99
CA GLY A 112 5.45 -9.92 6.06
C GLY A 112 6.57 -8.96 6.48
N MET A 113 6.32 -8.07 7.44
CA MET A 113 7.28 -7.06 7.89
C MET A 113 8.13 -7.61 9.04
N ARG A 114 9.45 -7.55 8.90
CA ARG A 114 10.39 -7.98 9.95
C ARG A 114 10.65 -6.88 10.97
N THR A 115 10.62 -7.24 12.25
CA THR A 115 10.87 -6.33 13.38
C THR A 115 12.17 -6.61 14.11
N ASP A 116 12.93 -7.61 13.67
CA ASP A 116 14.23 -8.02 14.22
C ASP A 116 15.42 -7.34 13.51
N ILE A 117 15.14 -6.32 12.70
CA ILE A 117 16.14 -5.54 11.96
C ILE A 117 16.53 -4.32 12.78
N SER A 118 17.81 -3.96 12.77
CA SER A 118 18.28 -2.74 13.43
C SER A 118 17.54 -1.49 12.89
N PRO A 119 16.97 -0.63 13.77
CA PRO A 119 16.27 0.58 13.35
C PRO A 119 17.12 1.46 12.41
N ARG A 120 18.41 1.63 12.72
CA ARG A 120 19.34 2.43 11.91
C ARG A 120 19.52 1.88 10.49
N LEU A 121 19.56 0.56 10.33
CA LEU A 121 19.67 -0.06 9.00
C LEU A 121 18.37 0.12 8.22
N LEU A 122 17.23 -0.06 8.90
CA LEU A 122 15.90 0.10 8.32
C LEU A 122 15.66 1.54 7.86
N GLU A 123 15.99 2.54 8.68
CA GLU A 123 15.93 3.97 8.33
C GLU A 123 16.73 4.26 7.07
N LYS A 124 18.00 3.81 7.04
CA LYS A 124 18.89 4.03 5.89
C LYS A 124 18.31 3.41 4.61
N TYR A 125 17.74 2.21 4.70
CA TYR A 125 17.10 1.56 3.56
C TYR A 125 15.85 2.33 3.08
N ILE A 126 14.95 2.67 4.00
CA ILE A 126 13.70 3.38 3.68
C ILE A 126 13.97 4.75 3.06
N GLN A 127 14.95 5.48 3.59
CA GLN A 127 15.37 6.77 3.03
C GLN A 127 15.82 6.64 1.58
N ARG A 128 16.61 5.61 1.26
CA ARG A 128 17.04 5.32 -0.11
C ARG A 128 15.87 4.95 -1.01
N GLU A 129 15.09 3.94 -0.60
CA GLU A 129 13.95 3.41 -1.37
C GLU A 129 12.93 4.51 -1.75
N LEU A 130 12.56 5.34 -0.77
CA LEU A 130 11.59 6.40 -0.98
C LEU A 130 12.16 7.62 -1.72
N SER A 131 13.47 7.89 -1.60
CA SER A 131 14.11 8.94 -2.41
C SER A 131 14.10 8.56 -3.89
N ASP A 132 14.43 7.30 -4.20
CA ASP A 132 14.42 6.77 -5.56
C ASP A 132 13.00 6.79 -6.16
N ASP A 133 11.98 6.47 -5.35
CA ASP A 133 10.58 6.54 -5.77
C ASP A 133 10.15 8.00 -6.04
N LEU A 134 10.56 8.97 -5.23
CA LEU A 134 10.31 10.39 -5.49
C LEU A 134 11.00 10.90 -6.76
N THR A 135 12.20 10.40 -7.08
CA THR A 135 12.89 10.73 -8.33
C THR A 135 12.19 10.16 -9.56
N LYS A 136 11.63 8.94 -9.47
CA LYS A 136 10.84 8.31 -10.56
C LYS A 136 9.47 8.96 -10.79
N ARG A 137 9.00 9.80 -9.86
CA ARG A 137 7.73 10.54 -9.96
C ARG A 137 7.84 11.88 -10.70
N ARG A 138 9.06 12.33 -11.02
CA ARG A 138 9.32 13.50 -11.88
C ARG A 138 9.46 13.09 -13.34
#